data_AF-A0A1S9PDB1-F1
#
_entry.id   AF-A0A1S9PDB1-F1
#
_cell.length_a   1.000
_cell.length_b   1.000
_cell.length_c   1.000
_cell.angle_alpha   90.00
_cell.angle_beta   90.00
_cell.angle_gamma   90.00
#
_symmetry.space_group_name_H-M   'P 1'
#
loop_
_entity.id
_entity.type
_entity.pdbx_description
1 polymer ?
#
loop_
_entity_poly.entity_id
_entity_poly.type
_entity_poly.pdbx_seq_one_letter_code
_entity_poly.pdbx_strand_id
1 'polypeptide(L)' 'MTTMTLQVPEQLEKEHDDTVRFLAAKLYEADKLTLGQAAEMCGMKKWDFAEILINFGVHYLDQSIEADLKND' A
#
# COMPACT_ATOMS: atom_id res chain seq x y z
N MET A 1 15.03 10.12 -0.28
CA MET A 1 13.76 9.83 0.41
C MET A 1 13.37 11.02 1.23
N THR A 2 12.07 11.31 1.31
CA THR A 2 11.51 12.33 2.18
C THR A 2 10.86 11.65 3.37
N THR A 3 11.13 12.11 4.58
CA THR A 3 10.58 11.53 5.81
C THR A 3 9.27 12.21 6.17
N MET A 4 8.21 11.43 6.32
CA MET A 4 6.91 11.88 6.83
C MET A 4 6.68 11.24 8.20
N THR A 5 6.32 12.03 9.20
CA THR A 5 6.05 11.55 10.57
C THR A 5 4.54 11.48 10.77
N LEU A 6 4.00 10.30 11.06
CA LEU A 6 2.62 10.11 11.49
C LEU A 6 2.58 9.73 12.96
N GLN A 7 1.63 10.30 13.70
CA GLN A 7 1.28 9.79 15.02
C GLN A 7 0.28 8.65 14.84
N VAL A 8 0.68 7.44 15.23
CA VAL A 8 -0.16 6.24 15.22
C VAL A 8 -0.37 5.74 16.64
N PRO A 9 -1.47 5.00 16.91
CA PRO A 9 -1.66 4.32 18.18
C PRO A 9 -0.50 3.36 18.49
N GLU A 10 -0.13 3.21 19.76
CA GLU A 10 0.95 2.31 20.21
C GLU A 10 0.75 0.86 19.74
N GLN A 11 -0.51 0.44 19.52
CA GLN A 11 -0.84 -0.87 18.98
C GLN A 11 -0.25 -1.11 17.59
N LEU A 12 -0.18 -0.07 16.74
CA LEU A 12 0.42 -0.17 15.41
C LEU A 12 1.96 -0.16 15.47
N GLU A 13 2.55 0.40 16.55
CA GLU A 13 4.00 0.31 16.76
C GLU A 13 4.42 -1.12 17.10
N LYS A 14 3.59 -1.88 17.83
CA LYS A 14 3.84 -3.31 18.11
C LYS A 14 3.87 -4.15 16.85
N GLU A 15 3.14 -3.75 15.82
CA GLU A 15 3.11 -4.38 14.50
C GLU A 15 3.66 -3.42 13.44
N HIS A 16 4.78 -2.74 13.75
CA HIS A 16 5.35 -1.71 12.88
C HIS A 16 5.59 -2.22 11.46
N ASP A 17 6.19 -3.40 11.31
CA ASP A 17 6.54 -3.97 10.01
C ASP A 17 5.29 -4.29 9.17
N ASP A 18 4.26 -4.84 9.81
CA ASP A 18 2.97 -5.15 9.16
C ASP A 18 2.22 -3.86 8.77
N THR A 19 2.24 -2.86 9.66
CA THR A 19 1.66 -1.53 9.41
C THR A 19 2.34 -0.83 8.23
N VAL A 20 3.66 -0.89 8.15
CA VAL A 20 4.43 -0.30 7.03
C VAL A 20 4.11 -1.02 5.73
N ARG A 21 4.04 -2.36 5.74
CA ARG A 21 3.63 -3.17 4.58
C ARG A 21 2.23 -2.83 4.11
N PHE A 22 1.28 -2.73 5.04
CA PHE A 22 -0.09 -2.35 4.75
C PHE A 22 -0.18 -0.94 4.15
N LEU A 23 0.53 0.03 4.73
CA LEU A 23 0.55 1.40 4.22
C LEU A 23 1.20 1.48 2.84
N ALA A 24 2.32 0.79 2.62
CA ALA A 24 2.98 0.71 1.32
C ALA A 24 2.08 0.05 0.27
N ALA A 25 1.37 -1.02 0.62
CA ALA A 25 0.41 -1.70 -0.25
C ALA A 25 -0.76 -0.77 -0.62
N LYS A 26 -1.32 -0.04 0.35
CA LYS A 26 -2.42 0.91 0.12
C LYS A 26 -2.00 2.14 -0.68
N LEU A 27 -0.79 2.65 -0.45
CA LEU A 27 -0.24 3.75 -1.23
C LEU A 27 0.11 3.32 -2.67
N TYR A 28 0.54 2.07 -2.86
CA TYR A 28 0.72 1.47 -4.18
C TYR A 28 -0.62 1.30 -4.90
N GLU A 29 -1.65 0.75 -4.22
CA GLU A 29 -3.02 0.62 -4.72
C GLU A 29 -3.61 1.98 -5.16
N ALA A 30 -3.30 3.05 -4.42
CA ALA A 30 -3.72 4.42 -4.72
C ALA A 30 -2.87 5.13 -5.80
N ASP A 31 -1.97 4.40 -6.49
CA ASP A 31 -1.02 4.92 -7.48
C ASP A 31 -0.11 6.05 -6.94
N LYS A 32 0.05 6.16 -5.61
CA LYS A 32 0.89 7.17 -4.95
C LYS A 32 2.35 6.74 -4.85
N LEU A 33 2.60 5.43 -4.82
CA LEU A 33 3.93 4.84 -4.79
C LEU A 33 4.09 3.87 -5.96
N THR A 34 5.25 3.90 -6.59
CA THR A 34 5.64 2.82 -7.50
C THR A 34 6.01 1.55 -6.72
N LEU A 35 5.95 0.39 -7.37
CA LEU A 35 6.35 -0.90 -6.78
C LEU A 35 7.75 -0.83 -6.13
N GLY A 36 8.68 -0.10 -6.76
CA GLY A 36 10.02 0.11 -6.23
C GLY A 36 10.04 0.95 -4.95
N GLN A 37 9.30 2.05 -4.94
CA GLN A 37 9.24 2.95 -3.77
C GLN A 37 8.50 2.31 -2.60
N ALA A 38 7.44 1.55 -2.86
CA ALA A 38 6.70 0.82 -1.83
C ALA A 38 7.56 -0.30 -1.21
N ALA A 39 8.31 -1.05 -2.04
CA ALA A 39 9.28 -2.03 -1.55
C ALA A 39 10.39 -1.39 -0.70
N GLU A 40 10.92 -0.25 -1.15
CA GLU A 40 11.89 0.54 -0.39
C GLU A 40 11.31 1.05 0.94
N MET A 41 10.03 1.41 0.98
CA MET A 41 9.34 1.86 2.20
C MET A 41 9.23 0.74 3.24
N CYS A 42 9.07 -0.51 2.79
CA CYS A 42 9.05 -1.70 3.64
C CYS A 42 10.46 -2.27 3.94
N GLY A 43 11.53 -1.67 3.42
CA GLY A 43 12.88 -2.20 3.58
C GLY A 43 13.11 -3.57 2.92
N MET A 44 12.29 -3.93 1.93
CA MET A 44 12.32 -5.24 1.27
C MET A 44 12.62 -5.13 -0.23
N LYS A 45 12.92 -6.26 -0.86
CA LYS A 45 13.15 -6.28 -2.31
C LYS A 45 11.85 -6.10 -3.06
N LYS A 46 11.94 -5.54 -4.29
CA LYS A 46 10.78 -5.33 -5.18
C LYS A 46 9.96 -6.59 -5.40
N TRP A 47 10.63 -7.75 -5.52
CA TRP A 47 10.00 -9.04 -5.73
C TRP A 47 9.25 -9.54 -4.49
N ASP A 48 9.86 -9.47 -3.30
CA ASP A 48 9.17 -9.76 -2.05
C ASP A 48 7.94 -8.86 -1.85
N PHE A 49 8.05 -7.57 -2.19
CA PHE A 49 6.91 -6.64 -2.08
C PHE A 49 5.77 -7.00 -3.04
N ALA A 50 6.09 -7.40 -4.28
CA ALA A 50 5.11 -7.87 -5.25
C ALA A 50 4.40 -9.14 -4.78
N GLU A 51 5.11 -10.03 -4.07
CA GLU A 51 4.54 -11.26 -3.53
C GLU A 51 3.55 -10.97 -2.38
N ILE A 52 3.88 -10.05 -1.47
CA ILE A 52 2.95 -9.66 -0.40
C ILE A 52 1.75 -8.86 -0.93
N LEU A 53 1.90 -8.08 -1.99
CA LEU A 53 0.78 -7.33 -2.61
C LEU A 53 -0.36 -8.26 -3.03
N ILE A 54 -0.02 -9.44 -3.56
CA ILE A 54 -0.98 -10.49 -3.90
C ILE A 54 -1.73 -10.97 -2.63
N ASN A 55 -1.02 -11.08 -1.51
CA ASN A 55 -1.55 -11.53 -0.23
C ASN A 55 -2.40 -10.46 0.48
N PHE A 56 -2.10 -9.18 0.28
CA PHE A 56 -2.89 -8.06 0.82
C PHE A 56 -4.23 -7.87 0.10
N GLY A 57 -4.55 -8.70 -0.91
CA GLY A 57 -5.82 -8.63 -1.60
C GLY A 57 -6.08 -7.24 -2.19
N VAL A 58 -4.99 -6.54 -2.55
CA VAL A 58 -5.05 -5.31 -3.33
C VAL A 58 -5.66 -5.71 -4.66
N HIS A 59 -6.98 -5.59 -4.74
CA HIS A 59 -7.65 -5.74 -6.01
C HIS A 59 -7.08 -4.63 -6.89
N TYR A 60 -6.56 -5.04 -8.03
CA TYR A 60 -6.22 -4.15 -9.15
C TYR A 60 -7.42 -3.34 -9.69
N LEU A 61 -8.56 -3.42 -9.00
CA LEU A 61 -9.91 -3.06 -9.39
C LEU A 61 -10.60 -2.47 -8.16
N ASP A 62 -10.83 -1.17 -8.13
CA ASP A 62 -12.16 -0.63 -8.45
C ASP A 62 -12.30 0.81 -7.95
N GLN A 63 -12.44 1.73 -8.89
CA GLN A 63 -13.12 3.01 -8.68
C GLN A 63 -13.54 3.66 -10.01
N SER A 64 -12.99 3.20 -11.14
CA SER A 64 -13.44 3.64 -12.47
C SER A 64 -14.74 2.95 -12.95
N ILE A 65 -15.19 1.86 -12.33
CA ILE A 65 -16.42 1.16 -12.76
C ILE A 65 -17.66 1.74 -12.06
N GLU A 66 -17.55 2.24 -10.83
CA GLU A 66 -18.66 2.91 -10.13
C GLU A 66 -19.07 4.23 -10.81
N ALA A 67 -18.17 4.89 -11.54
CA ALA A 67 -18.47 6.12 -12.28
C ALA A 67 -19.19 5.88 -13.62
N ASP A 68 -19.05 4.69 -14.22
CA ASP A 68 -19.64 4.38 -15.53
C ASP A 68 -21.07 3.82 -15.40
N LEU A 69 -21.40 3.14 -14.29
CA LEU A 69 -22.73 2.58 -14.02
C LEU A 69 -23.80 3.60 -13.58
N LYS A 70 -23.44 4.88 -13.43
CA LYS A 70 -24.37 5.93 -12.99
C LYS A 70 -24.92 6.81 -14.12
N ASN A 71 -24.62 6.48 -15.37
CA ASN A 71 -25.05 7.23 -16.55
C ASN A 71 -25.98 6.42 -17.51
N ASP A 72 -26.75 5.47 -16.98
CA ASP A 72 -27.92 4.92 -17.70
C ASP A 72 -29.18 5.73 -17.35
#